data_AF-A0A0J7JBR7-F1
#
_entry.id   AF-A0A0J7JBR7-F1
#
_cell.length_a   1.000
_cell.length_b   1.000
_cell.length_c   1.000
_cell.angle_alpha   90.00
_cell.angle_beta   90.00
_cell.angle_gamma   90.00
#
_symmetry.space_group_name_H-M   'P 1'
#
loop_
_entity.id
_entity.type
_entity.pdbx_description
1 polymer ?
#
loop_
_entity_poly.entity_id
_entity_poly.type
_entity_poly.pdbx_seq_one_letter_code
_entity_poly.pdbx_strand_id
1 'polypeptide(L)'
;MLKAYMMHAGEPIDGAALVFAESFRQAKVLAFNQSCVCDGCEYTDIRGHRIGRDAWLKERAADQKKLAAGEPHVIDSPPSCKGCELWFDELEESGYCETCAEEREDAA
;
A
#
# COMPACT_ATOMS: atom_id res chain seq x y z
N MET A 1 11.94 13.04 2.55
CA MET A 1 11.40 11.91 3.35
C MET A 1 10.39 11.17 2.50
N LEU A 2 10.53 9.84 2.42
CA LEU A 2 9.63 9.01 1.61
C LEU A 2 8.20 9.06 2.18
N LYS A 3 7.23 8.96 1.29
CA LYS A 3 5.79 8.92 1.58
C LYS A 3 5.26 7.58 1.08
N ALA A 4 4.26 7.05 1.76
CA ALA A 4 3.55 5.86 1.29
C ALA A 4 2.52 6.20 0.22
N TYR A 5 2.44 5.34 -0.79
CA TYR A 5 1.49 5.39 -1.88
C TYR A 5 0.89 4.02 -2.10
N MET A 6 -0.42 3.97 -2.31
CA MET A 6 -1.11 2.78 -2.79
C MET A 6 -1.21 2.90 -4.31
N MET A 7 -0.57 1.97 -5.03
CA MET A 7 -0.51 1.96 -6.49
C MET A 7 -1.23 0.72 -7.01
N HIS A 8 -2.06 0.86 -8.03
CA HIS A 8 -2.86 -0.24 -8.56
C HIS A 8 -3.17 -0.02 -10.04
N ALA A 9 -3.53 -1.08 -10.75
CA ALA A 9 -4.04 -1.04 -12.11
C ALA A 9 -5.41 -1.73 -12.11
N GLY A 10 -6.46 -1.03 -12.54
CA GLY A 10 -7.84 -1.47 -12.27
C GLY A 10 -8.28 -1.11 -10.85
N GLU A 11 -9.02 -1.98 -10.18
CA GLU A 11 -9.46 -1.79 -8.80
C GLU A 11 -8.35 -2.18 -7.80
N PRO A 12 -8.19 -1.47 -6.66
CA PRO A 12 -7.13 -1.79 -5.70
C PRO A 12 -7.15 -3.23 -5.18
N ILE A 13 -8.35 -3.81 -5.03
CA ILE A 13 -8.53 -5.18 -4.53
C ILE A 13 -8.00 -6.25 -5.49
N ASP A 14 -7.81 -5.93 -6.76
CA ASP A 14 -7.29 -6.86 -7.77
C ASP A 14 -5.76 -7.01 -7.70
N GLY A 15 -5.07 -6.20 -6.90
CA GLY A 15 -3.61 -6.27 -6.73
C GLY A 15 -2.95 -4.91 -6.58
N ALA A 16 -3.22 -4.20 -5.49
CA ALA A 16 -2.50 -3.00 -5.13
C ALA A 16 -1.09 -3.30 -4.60
N ALA A 17 -0.12 -2.43 -4.91
CA ALA A 17 1.20 -2.40 -4.31
C ALA A 17 1.37 -1.20 -3.38
N LEU A 18 2.08 -1.43 -2.27
CA LEU A 18 2.54 -0.38 -1.38
C LEU A 18 3.90 0.13 -1.85
N VAL A 19 4.01 1.43 -2.09
CA VAL A 19 5.23 2.06 -2.59
C VAL A 19 5.67 3.21 -1.69
N PHE A 20 6.92 3.17 -1.25
CA PHE A 20 7.56 4.29 -0.56
C PHE A 20 8.38 5.10 -1.57
N ALA A 21 8.01 6.36 -1.78
CA ALA A 21 8.65 7.24 -2.76
C ALA A 21 8.66 8.71 -2.33
N GLU A 22 9.48 9.54 -2.95
CA GLU A 22 9.52 10.98 -2.66
C GLU A 22 8.31 11.74 -3.26
N SER A 23 7.80 11.22 -4.36
CA SER A 23 6.71 11.81 -5.12
C SER A 23 5.80 10.75 -5.74
N PHE A 24 4.56 11.15 -6.04
CA PHE A 24 3.59 10.29 -6.73
C PHE A 24 4.10 9.83 -8.11
N ARG A 25 4.78 10.71 -8.85
CA ARG A 25 5.36 10.36 -10.15
C ARG A 25 6.40 9.25 -10.02
N GLN A 26 7.25 9.31 -9.00
CA GLN A 26 8.23 8.26 -8.74
C GLN A 26 7.56 6.96 -8.31
N ALA A 27 6.53 7.02 -7.47
CA ALA A 27 5.74 5.85 -7.10
C ALA A 27 5.11 5.15 -8.32
N LYS A 28 4.55 5.91 -9.28
CA LYS A 28 4.02 5.35 -10.54
C LYS A 28 5.07 4.57 -11.33
N VAL A 29 6.26 5.15 -11.49
CA VAL A 29 7.35 4.52 -12.26
C VAL A 29 7.83 3.24 -11.57
N LEU A 30 7.97 3.27 -10.24
CA LEU A 30 8.38 2.08 -9.47
C LEU A 30 7.33 0.99 -9.54
N ALA A 31 6.06 1.32 -9.32
CA ALA A 31 4.97 0.35 -9.40
C ALA A 31 4.91 -0.31 -10.79
N PHE A 32 5.09 0.46 -11.87
CA PHE A 32 5.07 -0.07 -13.23
C PHE A 32 6.27 -0.98 -13.54
N ASN A 33 7.47 -0.60 -13.11
CA ASN A 33 8.68 -1.31 -13.50
C ASN A 33 9.08 -2.45 -12.55
N GLN A 34 8.64 -2.41 -11.30
CA GLN A 34 9.18 -3.25 -10.22
C GLN A 34 8.12 -4.01 -9.43
N SER A 35 6.82 -3.75 -9.61
CA SER A 35 5.77 -4.44 -8.87
C SER A 35 4.88 -5.31 -9.77
N CYS A 36 4.23 -6.28 -9.14
CA CYS A 36 3.24 -7.17 -9.74
C CYS A 36 1.97 -6.47 -10.23
N VAL A 37 1.80 -5.16 -9.98
CA VAL A 37 0.58 -4.39 -10.30
C VAL A 37 0.16 -4.50 -11.76
N CYS A 38 1.12 -4.72 -12.66
CA CYS A 38 0.84 -4.92 -14.08
C CYS A 38 1.13 -6.35 -14.58
N ASP A 39 1.57 -7.27 -13.71
CA ASP A 39 2.02 -8.59 -14.14
C ASP A 39 0.81 -9.47 -14.50
N GLY A 40 0.65 -9.78 -15.78
CA GLY A 40 -0.51 -10.51 -16.30
C GLY A 40 -1.82 -9.71 -16.38
N CYS A 41 -1.81 -8.39 -16.12
CA CYS A 41 -3.01 -7.56 -16.22
C CYS A 41 -3.17 -6.93 -17.62
N GLU A 42 -4.41 -6.72 -18.06
CA GLU A 42 -4.70 -6.01 -19.33
C GLU A 42 -4.59 -4.47 -19.20
N TYR A 43 -4.34 -3.97 -17.99
CA TYR A 43 -4.37 -2.56 -17.68
C TYR A 43 -3.00 -1.89 -17.89
N THR A 44 -3.00 -0.82 -18.69
CA THR A 44 -1.80 -0.02 -18.96
C THR A 44 -1.74 1.28 -18.15
N ASP A 45 -2.79 1.59 -17.39
CA ASP A 45 -2.90 2.82 -16.59
C ASP A 45 -2.79 2.52 -15.10
N ILE A 46 -1.60 2.74 -14.55
CA ILE A 46 -1.41 2.71 -13.10
C ILE A 46 -2.06 3.96 -12.50
N ARG A 47 -2.87 3.74 -11.48
CA ARG A 47 -3.50 4.75 -10.63
C ARG A 47 -3.05 4.56 -9.19
N GLY A 48 -3.46 5.50 -8.35
CA GLY A 48 -3.13 5.44 -6.96
C GLY A 48 -3.33 6.77 -6.27
N HIS A 49 -3.01 6.77 -4.98
CA HIS A 49 -3.08 7.96 -4.15
C HIS A 49 -2.03 7.89 -3.05
N ARG A 50 -1.77 9.05 -2.43
CA ARG A 50 -0.90 9.13 -1.25
C ARG A 50 -1.68 8.67 -0.03
N ILE A 51 -1.07 7.83 0.79
CA ILE A 51 -1.60 7.46 2.10
C ILE A 51 -1.20 8.57 3.09
N GLY A 52 -2.21 9.18 3.73
CA GLY A 52 -2.02 10.36 4.58
C GLY A 52 -1.34 10.03 5.90
N ARG A 53 -1.83 9.00 6.59
CA ARG A 53 -1.30 8.48 7.86
C ARG A 53 -0.37 7.30 7.58
N ASP A 54 0.87 7.61 7.20
CA ASP A 54 1.84 6.59 6.76
C ASP A 54 2.87 6.17 7.82
N ALA A 55 2.73 6.65 9.06
CA ALA A 55 3.68 6.38 10.14
C ALA A 55 3.73 4.88 10.49
N TRP A 56 2.57 4.26 10.71
CA TRP A 56 2.46 2.82 10.97
C TRP A 56 3.03 1.97 9.84
N LEU A 57 2.73 2.32 8.57
CA LEU A 57 3.26 1.62 7.41
C LEU A 57 4.78 1.74 7.31
N LYS A 58 5.33 2.91 7.63
CA LYS A 58 6.79 3.09 7.70
C LYS A 58 7.43 2.23 8.77
N GLU A 59 6.80 2.05 9.93
CA GLU A 59 7.34 1.22 11.00
C GLU A 59 7.20 -0.28 10.71
N ARG A 60 6.06 -0.71 10.14
CA ARG A 60 5.66 -2.12 10.08
C ARG A 60 5.76 -2.76 8.70
N ALA A 61 5.74 -1.99 7.62
CA ALA A 61 5.73 -2.51 6.25
C ALA A 61 7.00 -2.17 5.45
N ALA A 62 7.63 -1.01 5.71
CA ALA A 62 8.77 -0.56 4.91
C ALA A 62 10.04 -1.41 5.11
N ASP A 63 10.88 -1.47 4.08
CA ASP A 63 12.27 -1.91 4.23
C ASP A 63 13.03 -0.84 5.04
N GLN A 64 13.32 -1.15 6.30
CA GLN A 64 13.91 -0.19 7.22
C GLN A 64 15.30 0.30 6.78
N LYS A 65 16.09 -0.53 6.07
CA LYS A 65 17.41 -0.13 5.57
C LYS A 65 17.25 0.89 4.45
N LYS A 66 16.35 0.62 3.51
CA LYS A 66 16.05 1.55 2.40
C LYS A 66 15.38 2.82 2.89
N LEU A 67 14.45 2.71 3.84
CA LEU A 67 13.77 3.86 4.45
C LEU A 67 14.78 4.79 5.15
N ALA A 68 15.72 4.24 5.92
CA ALA A 68 16.78 5.02 6.57
C ALA A 68 17.74 5.68 5.58
N ALA A 69 18.02 5.02 4.45
CA ALA A 69 18.82 5.58 3.35
C ALA A 69 18.05 6.58 2.46
N GLY A 70 16.73 6.72 2.65
CA GLY A 70 15.87 7.51 1.76
C GLY A 70 15.70 6.88 0.37
N GLU A 71 15.97 5.59 0.22
CA GLU A 71 15.86 4.85 -1.05
C GLU A 71 14.40 4.47 -1.33
N PRO A 72 13.79 4.93 -2.44
CA PRO A 72 12.45 4.53 -2.84
C PRO A 72 12.35 3.03 -3.11
N HIS A 73 11.24 2.41 -2.71
CA HIS A 73 11.06 0.96 -2.86
C HIS A 73 9.59 0.54 -2.87
N VAL A 74 9.34 -0.61 -3.48
CA VAL A 74 8.07 -1.32 -3.49
C VAL A 74 8.07 -2.37 -2.37
N ILE A 75 6.91 -2.59 -1.76
CA ILE A 75 6.66 -3.71 -0.86
C ILE A 75 5.62 -4.63 -1.53
N ASP A 76 6.05 -5.83 -1.91
CA ASP A 76 5.20 -6.79 -2.64
C ASP A 76 4.27 -7.59 -1.72
N SER A 77 4.57 -7.67 -0.42
CA SER A 77 3.75 -8.38 0.57
C SER A 77 3.66 -7.59 1.88
N PRO A 78 3.07 -6.38 1.85
CA PRO A 78 2.90 -5.58 3.06
C PRO A 78 1.84 -6.22 3.97
N PRO A 79 1.91 -6.01 5.29
CA PRO A 79 0.79 -6.33 6.18
C PRO A 79 -0.46 -5.57 5.71
N SER A 80 -1.56 -6.28 5.49
CA SER A 80 -2.83 -5.72 5.00
C SER A 80 -4.00 -6.08 5.91
N CYS A 81 -5.09 -5.32 5.82
CA CYS A 81 -6.31 -5.60 6.56
C CYS A 81 -6.89 -6.95 6.16
N LYS A 82 -7.25 -7.81 7.12
CA LYS A 82 -7.89 -9.11 6.85
C LYS A 82 -9.28 -9.03 6.22
N GLY A 83 -9.91 -7.85 6.24
CA GLY A 83 -11.23 -7.62 5.64
C GLY A 83 -11.14 -7.12 4.20
N CYS A 84 -10.53 -5.95 4.01
CA CYS A 84 -10.46 -5.30 2.70
C CYS A 84 -9.15 -5.52 1.95
N GLU A 85 -8.15 -6.16 2.58
CA GLU A 85 -6.81 -6.43 2.01
C GLU A 85 -6.01 -5.17 1.60
N LEU A 86 -6.39 -4.00 2.14
CA LEU A 86 -5.83 -2.69 1.78
C LEU A 86 -5.27 -1.92 3.00
N TRP A 87 -4.79 -0.69 2.76
CA TRP A 87 -4.06 0.17 3.72
C TRP A 87 -4.67 1.57 3.83
N PHE A 88 -5.92 1.66 4.27
CA PHE A 88 -6.61 2.95 4.46
C PHE A 88 -6.24 3.62 5.79
N ASP A 89 -6.11 2.83 6.86
CA ASP A 89 -5.70 3.25 8.20
C ASP A 89 -4.74 2.21 8.81
N GLU A 90 -4.25 2.51 10.02
CA GLU A 90 -3.43 1.60 10.81
C GLU A 90 -4.20 0.30 11.10
N LEU A 91 -3.49 -0.82 11.09
CA LEU A 91 -4.10 -2.10 11.47
C LEU A 91 -4.10 -2.24 12.99
N GLU A 92 -5.25 -2.59 13.53
CA GLU A 92 -5.41 -3.00 14.92
C GLU A 92 -4.71 -4.35 15.19
N GLU A 93 -4.57 -4.71 16.47
CA GLU A 93 -4.02 -6.03 16.86
C GLU A 93 -4.81 -7.21 16.28
N SER A 94 -6.10 -7.01 16.00
CA SER A 94 -6.98 -7.98 15.34
C SER A 94 -6.54 -8.28 13.89
N GLY A 95 -5.74 -7.40 13.29
CA GLY A 95 -5.34 -7.42 11.88
C GLY A 95 -6.38 -6.81 10.94
N TYR A 96 -7.35 -6.07 11.47
CA TYR A 96 -8.33 -5.31 10.70
C TYR A 96 -8.00 -3.81 10.79
N CYS A 97 -8.39 -3.04 9.76
CA CYS A 97 -8.48 -1.58 9.89
C CYS A 97 -9.76 -1.21 10.65
N GLU A 98 -9.78 -0.01 11.22
CA GLU A 98 -10.91 0.56 11.98
C GLU A 98 -12.26 0.33 11.27
N THR A 99 -12.37 0.70 10.00
CA THR A 99 -13.61 0.51 9.21
C THR A 99 -14.06 -0.95 9.15
N CYS A 100 -13.14 -1.89 8.86
CA CYS A 100 -13.49 -3.31 8.80
C CYS A 100 -13.71 -3.93 10.19
N ALA A 101 -13.16 -3.33 11.25
CA ALA A 101 -13.44 -3.75 12.61
C ALA A 101 -14.86 -3.34 13.01
N GLU A 102 -15.25 -2.08 12.77
CA GLU A 102 -16.61 -1.57 13.00
C GLU A 102 -17.66 -2.39 12.24
N GLU A 103 -17.47 -2.63 10.94
CA GLU A 103 -18.40 -3.43 10.13
C GLU A 103 -18.58 -4.87 10.64
N ARG A 104 -17.56 -5.45 11.29
CA ARG A 104 -17.65 -6.79 11.89
C ARG A 104 -18.41 -6.81 13.20
N GLU A 105 -18.30 -5.75 13.99
CA GLU A 105 -19.03 -5.60 15.26
C GLU A 105 -20.53 -5.39 15.01
N ASP A 106 -20.87 -4.58 14.01
CA ASP A 106 -22.27 -4.33 13.61
C ASP A 106 -22.97 -5.58 13.02
N ALA A 107 -22.19 -6.55 12.54
CA ALA A 107 -22.69 -7.80 11.96
C ALA A 107 -22.82 -8.96 12.97
N ALA A 108 -22.43 -8.77 14.23
CA ALA A 108 -22.40 -9.79 15.29
C ALA A 108 -23.63 -9.70 16.23
#